data_AF-A0A1E1WNR4-F1
#
_entry.id   AF-A0A1E1WNR4-F1
#
_cell.length_a   1.000
_cell.length_b   1.000
_cell.length_c   1.000
_cell.angle_alpha   90.00
_cell.angle_beta   90.00
_cell.angle_gamma   90.00
#
_symmetry.space_group_name_H-M   'P 1'
#
loop_
_entity.id
_entity.type
_entity.pdbx_description
1 polymer ?
#
loop_
_entity_poly.entity_id
_entity_poly.type
_entity_poly.pdbx_seq_one_letter_code
_entity_poly.pdbx_strand_id
1 'polypeptide(L)'
;MAGAPLKLGSMVSFCIVLYAVYYRNRDGGDERLSPVHQQLLALERASVVGAGARQPRVALGYGACHDLFVNATQLLDARRLRHAPQHYNDISNKDQFLESFAYFFKHGAAAERFVSNSELYDDLIEQALKLPDSRWALGGNAPLM
;
A
#
# COMPACT_ATOMS: atom_id res chain seq x y z
N MET A 1 33.83 -29.73 -25.19
CA MET A 1 33.69 -29.27 -23.79
C MET A 1 32.65 -30.17 -23.13
N ALA A 2 33.11 -31.20 -22.41
CA ALA A 2 32.24 -32.21 -21.82
C ALA A 2 31.63 -31.65 -20.53
N GLY A 3 30.30 -31.55 -20.48
CA GLY A 3 29.57 -31.12 -19.29
C GLY A 3 29.85 -32.07 -18.13
N ALA A 4 30.14 -31.51 -16.96
CA ALA A 4 30.35 -32.30 -15.75
C ALA A 4 29.14 -33.20 -15.47
N PRO A 5 29.34 -34.46 -15.03
CA PRO A 5 28.23 -35.36 -14.76
C PRO A 5 27.39 -34.77 -13.62
N LEU A 6 26.11 -34.53 -13.91
CA LEU A 6 25.13 -34.09 -12.93
C LEU A 6 25.11 -35.11 -11.78
N LYS A 7 25.49 -34.65 -10.59
CA LYS A 7 25.43 -35.47 -9.38
C LYS A 7 23.96 -35.78 -9.10
N LEU A 8 23.66 -37.04 -8.77
CA LEU A 8 22.31 -37.52 -8.47
C LEU A 8 21.58 -36.61 -7.46
N GLY A 9 22.30 -36.07 -6.47
CA GLY A 9 21.78 -35.12 -5.49
C GLY A 9 21.26 -33.81 -6.11
N SER A 10 21.92 -33.26 -7.13
CA SER A 10 21.44 -32.06 -7.83
C SER A 10 20.15 -32.32 -8.59
N MET A 11 19.99 -33.52 -9.15
CA MET A 11 18.77 -33.93 -9.84
C MET A 11 17.61 -34.09 -8.86
N VAL A 12 17.85 -34.70 -7.69
CA VAL A 12 16.85 -34.84 -6.61
C VAL A 12 16.43 -33.47 -6.07
N SER A 13 17.37 -32.56 -5.80
CA SER A 13 17.04 -31.21 -5.34
C SER A 13 16.21 -30.44 -6.38
N PHE A 14 16.53 -30.57 -7.67
CA PHE A 14 15.74 -29.96 -8.73
C PHE A 14 14.31 -30.51 -8.80
N CYS A 15 14.15 -31.84 -8.68
CA CYS A 15 12.83 -32.47 -8.60
C CYS A 15 12.03 -32.03 -7.37
N ILE A 16 12.68 -31.88 -6.21
CA ILE A 16 12.03 -31.37 -4.98
C ILE A 16 11.56 -29.93 -5.17
N VAL A 17 12.38 -29.07 -5.79
CA VAL A 17 12.00 -27.67 -6.09
C VAL A 17 10.83 -27.63 -7.07
N LEU A 18 10.85 -28.44 -8.14
CA LEU A 18 9.73 -28.53 -9.08
C LEU A 18 8.45 -29.04 -8.39
N TYR A 19 8.57 -30.05 -7.53
CA TYR A 19 7.46 -30.58 -6.74
C TYR A 19 6.89 -29.53 -5.79
N ALA A 20 7.75 -28.79 -5.09
CA ALA A 20 7.36 -27.70 -4.20
C ALA A 20 6.70 -26.55 -4.96
N VAL A 21 7.20 -26.16 -6.14
CA VAL A 21 6.59 -25.12 -6.98
C VAL A 21 5.23 -25.58 -7.52
N TYR A 22 5.11 -26.85 -7.90
CA TYR A 22 3.83 -27.43 -8.36
C TYR A 22 2.77 -27.42 -7.24
N TYR A 23 3.16 -27.70 -6.00
CA TYR A 23 2.25 -27.72 -4.85
C TYR A 23 2.01 -26.33 -4.22
N ARG A 24 2.96 -25.40 -4.30
CA ARG A 24 2.83 -24.04 -3.77
C ARG A 24 1.67 -23.26 -4.40
N ASN A 25 1.34 -23.54 -5.67
CA ASN A 25 0.20 -22.92 -6.34
C ASN A 25 -1.13 -23.64 -6.09
N ARG A 26 -1.14 -24.74 -5.32
CA ARG A 26 -2.36 -25.46 -4.91
C ARG A 26 -2.85 -25.08 -3.52
N ASP A 27 -2.21 -24.13 -2.83
CA ASP A 27 -2.81 -23.43 -1.69
C ASP A 27 -3.91 -22.46 -2.19
N GLY A 28 -4.90 -23.02 -2.89
CA GLY A 28 -6.25 -22.44 -2.90
C GLY A 28 -6.73 -22.49 -1.45
N GLY A 29 -7.14 -21.33 -0.91
CA GLY A 29 -7.34 -21.13 0.53
C GLY A 29 -8.00 -22.29 1.26
N ASP A 30 -7.58 -22.49 2.51
CA ASP A 30 -7.92 -23.65 3.36
C ASP A 30 -9.36 -24.14 3.13
N GLU A 31 -9.53 -25.22 2.36
CA GLU A 31 -10.85 -25.74 1.97
C GLU A 31 -11.71 -26.06 3.20
N ARG A 32 -11.07 -26.29 4.36
CA ARG A 32 -11.72 -26.52 5.66
C ARG A 32 -12.44 -25.28 6.19
N LEU A 33 -11.99 -24.09 5.83
CA LEU A 33 -12.60 -22.81 6.24
C LEU A 33 -13.75 -22.41 5.30
N SER A 34 -13.81 -22.99 4.10
CA SER A 34 -14.85 -22.67 3.11
C SER A 34 -16.29 -22.86 3.63
N PRO A 35 -16.64 -23.94 4.38
CA PRO A 35 -18.00 -24.12 4.88
C PRO A 35 -18.34 -23.10 5.97
N VAL A 36 -17.37 -22.76 6.82
CA VAL A 36 -17.55 -21.75 7.88
C VAL A 36 -17.77 -20.37 7.26
N HIS A 37 -16.93 -19.97 6.30
CA HIS A 37 -17.07 -18.71 5.58
C HIS A 37 -18.43 -18.61 4.86
N GLN A 38 -18.82 -19.67 4.14
CA GLN A 38 -20.12 -19.71 3.46
C GLN A 38 -21.29 -19.60 4.45
N GLN A 39 -21.21 -20.28 5.59
CA GLN A 39 -22.27 -20.23 6.59
C GLN A 39 -22.35 -18.86 7.27
N LEU A 40 -21.22 -18.21 7.57
CA LEU A 40 -21.20 -16.85 8.11
C LEU A 40 -21.83 -15.85 7.13
N LEU A 41 -21.48 -15.93 5.84
CA LEU A 41 -22.10 -15.11 4.81
C LEU A 41 -23.61 -15.37 4.67
N ALA A 42 -24.04 -16.64 4.79
CA ALA A 42 -25.45 -16.99 4.76
C ALA A 42 -26.22 -16.38 5.95
N LEU A 43 -25.64 -16.43 7.15
CA LEU A 43 -26.20 -15.83 8.36
C LEU A 43 -26.26 -14.30 8.28
N GLU A 44 -25.21 -13.65 7.79
CA GLU A 44 -25.17 -12.20 7.58
C GLU A 44 -26.29 -11.74 6.63
N ARG A 45 -26.44 -12.42 5.49
CA ARG A 45 -27.51 -12.13 4.51
C ARG A 45 -28.92 -12.36 5.07
N ALA A 46 -29.08 -13.34 5.95
CA ALA A 46 -30.37 -13.62 6.60
C ALA A 46 -30.70 -12.62 7.72
N SER A 47 -29.70 -11.90 8.26
CA SER A 47 -29.81 -11.09 9.47
C SER A 47 -29.65 -9.58 9.18
N VAL A 48 -30.28 -9.08 8.13
CA VAL A 48 -30.20 -7.66 7.76
C VAL A 48 -30.86 -6.78 8.83
N VAL A 49 -30.09 -5.86 9.42
CA VAL A 49 -30.58 -4.93 10.42
C VAL A 49 -31.16 -3.68 9.75
N GLY A 50 -32.45 -3.41 9.97
CA GLY A 50 -33.10 -2.13 9.70
C GLY A 50 -32.94 -1.55 8.28
N ALA A 51 -33.73 -2.03 7.32
CA ALA A 51 -33.80 -1.44 5.98
C ALA A 51 -34.97 -0.45 5.82
N GLY A 52 -34.82 0.54 4.94
CA GLY A 52 -35.88 1.47 4.57
C GLY A 52 -36.34 2.38 5.72
N ALA A 53 -37.65 2.42 5.99
CA ALA A 53 -38.23 3.34 6.98
C ALA A 53 -37.81 3.07 8.44
N ARG A 54 -37.16 1.94 8.73
CA ARG A 54 -36.62 1.58 10.04
C ARG A 54 -35.14 1.95 10.21
N GLN A 55 -34.48 2.44 9.17
CA GLN A 55 -33.07 2.79 9.23
C GLN A 55 -32.88 4.10 10.03
N PRO A 56 -31.97 4.13 11.02
CA PRO A 56 -31.71 5.34 11.80
C PRO A 56 -31.10 6.41 10.90
N ARG A 57 -31.48 7.67 11.14
CA ARG A 57 -30.83 8.83 10.50
C ARG A 57 -29.60 9.20 11.32
N VAL A 58 -28.43 9.19 10.70
CA VAL A 58 -27.15 9.47 11.35
C VAL A 58 -26.56 10.73 10.72
N ALA A 59 -26.07 11.63 11.57
CA ALA A 59 -25.25 12.76 11.13
C ALA A 59 -23.78 12.36 11.26
N LEU A 60 -23.04 12.46 10.16
CA LEU A 60 -21.61 12.19 10.09
C LEU A 60 -20.89 13.51 9.82
N GLY A 61 -19.78 13.75 10.50
CA GLY A 61 -19.07 15.02 10.36
C GLY A 61 -17.69 15.02 10.99
N TYR A 62 -16.91 16.01 10.57
CA TYR A 62 -15.50 16.25 10.88
C TYR A 62 -14.54 15.13 10.45
N GLY A 63 -13.35 15.50 9.98
CA GLY A 63 -12.33 14.54 9.55
C GLY A 63 -12.64 13.91 8.19
N ALA A 64 -12.65 14.75 7.15
CA ALA A 64 -12.69 14.34 5.75
C ALA A 64 -11.42 14.86 5.05
N CYS A 65 -10.82 14.02 4.20
CA CYS A 65 -9.69 14.39 3.37
C CYS A 65 -9.77 13.71 2.01
N HIS A 66 -8.91 14.15 1.10
CA HIS A 66 -8.65 13.45 -0.14
C HIS A 66 -7.23 12.89 -0.09
N ASP A 67 -7.10 11.58 -0.23
CA ASP A 67 -5.81 10.92 -0.22
C ASP A 67 -5.29 10.84 -1.65
N LEU A 68 -4.17 11.53 -1.92
CA LEU A 68 -3.47 11.49 -3.19
C LEU A 68 -2.32 10.49 -3.12
N PHE A 69 -2.40 9.44 -3.92
CA PHE A 69 -1.33 8.45 -4.05
C PHE A 69 -0.53 8.73 -5.30
N VAL A 70 0.79 8.76 -5.15
CA VAL A 70 1.73 9.16 -6.20
C VAL A 70 2.94 8.24 -6.20
N ASN A 71 3.46 7.94 -7.39
CA ASN A 71 4.76 7.31 -7.49
C ASN A 71 5.87 8.31 -7.13
N ALA A 72 6.47 8.14 -5.95
CA ALA A 72 7.45 9.07 -5.42
C ALA A 72 8.68 9.25 -6.33
N THR A 73 9.09 8.23 -7.09
CA THR A 73 10.25 8.35 -8.00
C THR A 73 9.95 9.14 -9.27
N GLN A 74 8.67 9.37 -9.58
CA GLN A 74 8.24 10.27 -10.66
C GLN A 74 8.08 11.71 -10.14
N LEU A 75 7.64 11.88 -8.88
CA LEU A 75 7.48 13.19 -8.25
C LEU A 75 8.82 13.80 -7.80
N LEU A 76 9.73 12.97 -7.28
CA LEU A 76 10.99 13.39 -6.68
C LEU A 76 12.19 13.00 -7.54
N ASP A 77 13.12 13.93 -7.72
CA ASP A 77 14.38 13.68 -8.41
C ASP A 77 15.51 13.45 -7.41
N ALA A 78 15.91 12.19 -7.23
CA ALA A 78 16.99 11.80 -6.32
C ALA A 78 18.34 12.44 -6.67
N ARG A 79 18.56 12.89 -7.92
CA ARG A 79 19.79 13.57 -8.33
C ARG A 79 19.91 14.97 -7.73
N ARG A 80 18.82 15.52 -7.19
CA ARG A 80 18.81 16.82 -6.51
C ARG A 80 19.17 16.72 -5.03
N LEU A 81 19.37 15.51 -4.50
CA LEU A 81 19.76 15.31 -3.11
C LEU A 81 21.18 15.86 -2.89
N ARG A 82 21.30 16.95 -2.13
CA ARG A 82 22.58 17.65 -1.88
C ARG A 82 23.27 17.19 -0.61
N HIS A 83 22.48 16.87 0.42
CA HIS A 83 22.99 16.46 1.73
C HIS A 83 22.66 14.99 2.01
N ALA A 84 23.25 14.46 3.09
CA ALA A 84 22.91 13.12 3.54
C ALA A 84 21.43 13.04 3.91
N PRO A 85 20.73 11.92 3.61
CA PRO A 85 19.35 11.73 4.02
C PRO A 85 19.19 11.92 5.53
N GLN A 86 18.25 12.80 5.92
CA GLN A 86 17.99 13.17 7.30
C GLN A 86 16.47 13.26 7.51
N HIS A 87 16.01 12.86 8.70
CA HIS A 87 14.62 13.09 9.07
C HIS A 87 14.42 14.48 9.68
N TYR A 88 13.26 15.07 9.39
CA TYR A 88 12.77 16.30 10.02
C TYR A 88 11.47 16.01 10.77
N ASN A 89 11.06 16.89 11.69
CA ASN A 89 9.78 16.75 12.40
C ASN A 89 8.60 17.27 11.54
N ASP A 90 8.86 18.33 10.78
CA ASP A 90 7.98 18.92 9.80
C ASP A 90 8.75 19.26 8.51
N ILE A 91 8.03 19.49 7.42
CA ILE A 91 8.58 19.76 6.09
C ILE A 91 8.23 21.19 5.69
N SER A 92 9.25 22.04 5.62
CA SER A 92 9.09 23.47 5.27
C SER A 92 9.52 23.81 3.84
N ASN A 93 10.31 22.95 3.20
CA ASN A 93 10.87 23.16 1.86
C ASN A 93 11.13 21.82 1.11
N LYS A 94 11.43 21.92 -0.19
CA LYS A 94 11.65 20.77 -1.08
C LYS A 94 12.87 19.92 -0.70
N ASP A 95 13.94 20.54 -0.21
CA ASP A 95 15.16 19.82 0.17
C ASP A 95 14.88 18.95 1.41
N GLN A 96 14.22 19.50 2.44
CA GLN A 96 13.77 18.74 3.60
C GLN A 96 12.83 17.59 3.25
N PHE A 97 11.94 17.80 2.27
CA PHE A 97 11.04 16.75 1.79
C PHE A 97 11.83 15.61 1.14
N LEU A 98 12.76 15.93 0.25
CA LEU A 98 13.59 14.97 -0.46
C LEU A 98 14.52 14.20 0.49
N GLU A 99 15.16 14.90 1.43
CA GLU A 99 16.04 14.32 2.45
C GLU A 99 15.26 13.39 3.40
N SER A 100 14.09 13.83 3.88
CA SER A 100 13.20 13.01 4.71
C SER A 100 12.71 11.77 3.98
N PHE A 101 12.25 11.94 2.74
CA PHE A 101 11.79 10.82 1.93
C PHE A 101 12.91 9.80 1.73
N ALA A 102 14.09 10.26 1.31
CA ALA A 102 15.26 9.38 1.11
C ALA A 102 15.67 8.66 2.40
N TYR A 103 15.57 9.32 3.56
CA TYR A 103 15.89 8.73 4.86
C TYR A 103 14.99 7.52 5.14
N PHE A 104 13.67 7.66 5.02
CA PHE A 104 12.73 6.57 5.30
C PHE A 104 12.71 5.51 4.19
N PHE A 105 12.83 5.93 2.93
CA PHE A 105 12.87 5.02 1.77
C PHE A 105 14.05 4.05 1.86
N LYS A 106 15.23 4.51 2.28
CA LYS A 106 16.41 3.65 2.48
C LYS A 106 16.16 2.53 3.50
N HIS A 107 15.33 2.77 4.52
CA HIS A 107 15.03 1.80 5.56
C HIS A 107 13.79 0.94 5.24
N GLY A 108 13.08 1.22 4.15
CA GLY A 108 11.77 0.62 3.88
C GLY A 108 10.74 0.92 4.98
N ALA A 109 10.91 2.04 5.67
CA ALA A 109 10.09 2.41 6.83
C ALA A 109 8.97 3.37 6.43
N ALA A 110 7.77 3.16 6.98
CA ALA A 110 6.68 4.11 6.84
C ALA A 110 6.92 5.34 7.73
N ALA A 111 6.51 6.51 7.25
CA ALA A 111 6.56 7.76 8.01
C ALA A 111 5.48 8.73 7.52
N GLU A 112 5.04 9.59 8.44
CA GLU A 112 4.12 10.70 8.17
C GLU A 112 4.73 11.98 8.68
N ARG A 113 4.64 13.07 7.92
CA ARG A 113 5.17 14.37 8.30
C ARG A 113 4.21 15.48 7.93
N PHE A 114 4.09 16.46 8.82
CA PHE A 114 3.34 17.67 8.56
C PHE A 114 4.11 18.57 7.59
N VAL A 115 3.44 19.10 6.57
CA VAL A 115 4.01 20.11 5.67
C VAL A 115 3.62 21.48 6.21
N SER A 116 4.59 22.20 6.76
CA SER A 116 4.36 23.48 7.45
C SER A 116 4.25 24.68 6.50
N ASN A 117 4.67 24.52 5.25
CA ASN A 117 4.60 25.55 4.21
C ASN A 117 3.45 25.24 3.23
N SER A 118 2.42 26.08 3.20
CA SER A 118 1.25 25.90 2.34
C SER A 118 1.56 26.00 0.85
N GLU A 119 2.47 26.90 0.45
CA GLU A 119 2.85 27.05 -0.96
C GLU A 119 3.59 25.79 -1.47
N LEU A 120 4.44 25.20 -0.62
CA LEU A 120 5.07 23.92 -0.93
C LEU A 120 4.03 22.81 -1.08
N TYR A 121 3.04 22.76 -0.18
CA TYR A 121 1.99 21.76 -0.22
C TYR A 121 1.19 21.84 -1.53
N ASP A 122 0.76 23.04 -1.91
CA ASP A 122 0.00 23.27 -3.15
C ASP A 122 0.84 22.91 -4.40
N ASP A 123 2.10 23.30 -4.43
CA ASP A 123 3.02 22.97 -5.53
C ASP A 123 3.30 21.46 -5.65
N LEU A 124 3.39 20.74 -4.52
CA LEU A 124 3.52 19.28 -4.52
C LEU A 124 2.26 18.61 -5.08
N ILE A 125 1.08 19.09 -4.71
CA ILE A 125 -0.19 18.58 -5.26
C ILE A 125 -0.27 18.86 -6.76
N GLU A 126 0.05 20.08 -7.20
CA GLU A 126 -0.02 20.45 -8.61
C GLU A 126 0.94 19.60 -9.46
N GLN A 127 2.15 19.35 -8.98
CA GLN A 127 3.10 18.46 -9.65
C GLN A 127 2.62 17.01 -9.64
N ALA A 128 2.08 16.52 -8.52
CA ALA A 128 1.54 15.18 -8.41
C ALA A 128 0.39 14.94 -9.39
N LEU A 129 -0.53 15.90 -9.55
CA LEU A 129 -1.68 15.79 -10.45
C LEU A 129 -1.30 15.72 -11.94
N LYS A 130 -0.09 16.15 -12.30
CA LYS A 130 0.44 16.06 -13.68
C LYS A 130 0.99 14.67 -13.99
N LEU A 131 1.16 13.80 -12.99
CA LEU A 131 1.71 12.45 -13.18
C LEU A 131 0.60 11.47 -13.60
N PRO A 132 0.88 10.57 -14.56
CA PRO A 132 -0.14 9.68 -15.13
C PRO A 132 -0.65 8.62 -14.15
N ASP A 133 0.18 8.21 -13.18
CA ASP A 133 -0.15 7.15 -12.21
C ASP A 133 -0.74 7.68 -10.90
N SER A 134 -1.04 8.98 -10.83
CA SER A 134 -1.65 9.58 -9.65
C SER A 134 -3.11 9.15 -9.50
N ARG A 135 -3.49 8.74 -8.29
CA ARG A 135 -4.88 8.36 -7.98
C ARG A 135 -5.38 9.04 -6.72
N TRP A 136 -6.65 9.43 -6.76
CA TRP A 136 -7.39 9.91 -5.61
C TRP A 136 -8.13 8.77 -4.92
N ALA A 137 -8.16 8.84 -3.59
CA ALA A 137 -9.15 8.14 -2.79
C ALA A 137 -9.83 9.13 -1.85
N LEU A 138 -11.06 8.81 -1.47
CA LEU A 138 -11.74 9.50 -0.40
C LEU A 138 -11.16 9.01 0.92
N GLY A 139 -10.70 9.95 1.75
CA GLY A 139 -10.03 9.69 3.01
C GLY A 139 -10.78 10.34 4.18
N GLY A 140 -10.36 9.98 5.39
CA GLY A 140 -10.97 10.44 6.62
C GLY A 140 -12.15 9.57 7.07
N ASN A 141 -12.38 9.52 8.38
CA ASN A 141 -13.33 8.59 8.97
C ASN A 141 -14.79 8.96 8.65
N ALA A 142 -15.14 10.25 8.70
CA ALA A 142 -16.52 10.67 8.50
C ALA A 142 -17.08 10.33 7.11
N PRO A 143 -16.36 10.54 6.00
CA PRO A 143 -16.91 10.22 4.68
C PRO A 143 -16.79 8.72 4.33
N LEU A 144 -16.05 7.91 5.11
CA LEU A 144 -15.92 6.45 4.91
C LEU A 144 -16.95 5.62 5.70
N MET A 145 -17.59 6.21 6.73
CA MET A 145 -18.66 5.59 7.52
C MET A 145 -20.03 5.71 6.83
#